data_AF-A0A9D2CW92-F1
#
_entry.id   AF-A0A9D2CW92-F1
#
_cell.length_a   1.000
_cell.length_b   1.000
_cell.length_c   1.000
_cell.angle_alpha   90.00
_cell.angle_beta   90.00
_cell.angle_gamma   90.00
#
_symmetry.space_group_name_H-M   'P 1'
#
loop_
_entity.id
_entity.type
_entity.pdbx_description
1 polymer ?
#
loop_
_entity_poly.entity_id
_entity_poly.type
_entity_poly.pdbx_seq_one_letter_code
_entity_poly.pdbx_strand_id
1 'polypeptide(L)'
;MMDREANKETTEFLTQLVRLNATMSELFSSGNVALFTEMNEAIKKMHDVQHGSKDSVMQALDPECVVIYENFDMIIRLLRTTEDGVIDAAAQKALNKFLHNIDEAVVNIAAAVGLV
;
A
#
# COMPACT_ATOMS: atom_id res chain seq x y z
N MET A 1 -16.99 -3.56 -23.74
CA MET A 1 -16.56 -2.34 -23.03
C MET A 1 -15.99 -2.69 -21.65
N MET A 2 -16.61 -3.61 -20.90
CA MET A 2 -16.10 -4.11 -19.60
C MET A 2 -14.62 -4.53 -19.60
N ASP A 3 -14.15 -5.30 -20.58
CA ASP A 3 -12.75 -5.76 -20.60
C ASP A 3 -11.70 -4.63 -20.70
N ARG A 4 -12.06 -3.46 -21.26
CA ARG A 4 -11.14 -2.32 -21.34
C ARG A 4 -11.13 -1.46 -20.07
N GLU A 5 -12.26 -1.38 -19.38
CA GLU A 5 -12.38 -0.65 -18.11
C GLU A 5 -11.76 -1.45 -16.96
N ALA A 6 -12.01 -2.76 -16.87
CA ALA A 6 -11.36 -3.66 -15.90
C ALA A 6 -9.83 -3.63 -16.02
N ASN A 7 -9.32 -3.57 -17.25
CA ASN A 7 -7.88 -3.44 -17.51
C ASN A 7 -7.33 -2.08 -17.05
N LYS A 8 -8.11 -0.99 -17.18
CA LYS A 8 -7.70 0.35 -16.75
C LYS A 8 -7.66 0.47 -15.23
N GLU A 9 -8.69 -0.02 -14.54
CA GLU A 9 -8.74 -0.02 -13.06
C GLU A 9 -7.61 -0.89 -12.48
N THR A 10 -7.42 -2.09 -13.03
CA THR A 10 -6.29 -2.96 -12.66
C THR A 10 -4.94 -2.28 -12.89
N THR A 11 -4.76 -1.64 -14.04
CA THR A 11 -3.53 -0.90 -14.35
C THR A 11 -3.30 0.28 -13.38
N GLU A 12 -4.35 1.05 -13.06
CA GLU A 12 -4.24 2.15 -12.10
C GLU A 12 -3.89 1.64 -10.70
N PHE A 13 -4.58 0.59 -10.24
CA PHE A 13 -4.29 -0.03 -8.94
C PHE A 13 -2.83 -0.51 -8.86
N LEU A 14 -2.37 -1.26 -9.86
CA LEU A 14 -0.99 -1.75 -9.92
C LEU A 14 0.03 -0.61 -10.00
N THR A 15 -0.30 0.48 -10.71
CA THR A 15 0.56 1.67 -10.79
C THR A 15 0.73 2.31 -9.41
N GLN A 16 -0.34 2.44 -8.64
CA GLN A 16 -0.26 2.99 -7.28
C GLN A 16 0.43 2.04 -6.30
N LEU A 17 0.26 0.72 -6.46
CA LEU A 17 0.99 -0.27 -5.67
C LEU A 17 2.51 -0.19 -5.91
N VAL A 18 2.94 -0.05 -7.17
CA VAL A 18 4.35 0.15 -7.51
C VAL A 18 4.87 1.48 -6.95
N ARG A 19 4.08 2.55 -7.02
CA ARG A 19 4.41 3.85 -6.42
C ARG A 19 4.60 3.72 -4.91
N LEU A 20 3.68 3.06 -4.21
CA LEU A 20 3.77 2.80 -2.78
C LEU A 20 5.05 2.04 -2.42
N ASN A 21 5.40 0.99 -3.17
CA ASN A 21 6.66 0.24 -3.02
C ASN A 21 7.91 1.11 -3.19
N ALA A 22 7.95 1.93 -4.23
CA ALA A 22 9.08 2.83 -4.48
C ALA A 22 9.22 3.85 -3.36
N THR A 23 8.13 4.49 -2.94
CA THR A 23 8.12 5.50 -1.88
C THR A 23 8.54 4.91 -0.53
N MET A 24 8.13 3.68 -0.21
CA MET A 24 8.63 3.00 0.99
C MET A 24 10.13 2.76 0.92
N SER A 25 10.63 2.21 -0.19
CA SER A 25 12.07 1.97 -0.37
C SER A 25 12.88 3.26 -0.17
N GLU A 26 12.37 4.39 -0.67
CA GLU A 26 12.97 5.71 -0.46
C GLU A 26 12.89 6.17 1.00
N LEU A 27 11.75 5.98 1.67
CA LEU A 27 11.57 6.30 3.09
C LEU A 27 12.59 5.54 3.94
N PHE A 28 12.80 4.26 3.69
CA PHE A 28 13.74 3.44 4.47
C PHE A 28 15.20 3.76 4.17
N SER A 29 15.53 4.09 2.92
CA SER A 29 16.91 4.43 2.55
C SER A 29 17.32 5.82 3.00
N SER A 30 16.39 6.78 3.02
CA SER A 30 16.67 8.18 3.34
C SER A 30 16.27 8.62 4.75
N GLY A 31 15.36 7.88 5.41
CA GLY A 31 14.70 8.32 6.64
C GLY A 31 13.76 9.52 6.44
N ASN A 32 13.46 9.91 5.20
CA ASN A 32 12.67 11.10 4.91
C ASN A 32 11.18 10.88 5.18
N VAL A 33 10.75 11.26 6.39
CA VAL A 33 9.35 11.15 6.83
C VAL A 33 8.36 11.97 5.98
N ALA A 34 8.81 12.93 5.16
CA ALA A 34 7.90 13.65 4.26
C ALA A 34 7.23 12.72 3.23
N LEU A 35 7.86 11.58 2.94
CA LEU A 35 7.37 10.55 2.02
C LEU A 35 6.09 9.86 2.51
N PHE A 36 5.72 9.98 3.80
CA PHE A 36 4.42 9.50 4.28
C PHE A 36 3.23 10.16 3.58
N THR A 37 3.38 11.41 3.14
CA THR A 37 2.34 12.10 2.36
C THR A 37 2.10 11.40 1.02
N GLU A 38 3.19 11.06 0.33
CA GLU A 38 3.17 10.37 -0.97
C GLU A 38 2.60 8.94 -0.83
N MET A 39 2.98 8.23 0.23
CA MET A 39 2.43 6.90 0.54
C MET A 39 0.91 6.96 0.79
N ASN A 40 0.44 7.98 1.54
CA ASN A 40 -0.97 8.17 1.82
C ASN A 40 -1.78 8.46 0.55
N GLU A 41 -1.22 9.24 -0.38
CA GLU A 41 -1.87 9.49 -1.67
C GLU A 41 -1.99 8.23 -2.52
N ALA A 42 -0.93 7.42 -2.59
CA ALA A 42 -0.97 6.15 -3.32
C ALA A 42 -2.03 5.21 -2.74
N ILE A 43 -2.07 5.06 -1.41
CA ILE A 43 -3.05 4.23 -0.71
C ILE A 43 -4.48 4.69 -0.94
N LYS A 44 -4.75 5.99 -0.87
CA LYS A 44 -6.08 6.54 -1.17
C LYS A 44 -6.53 6.19 -2.58
N LYS A 45 -5.65 6.35 -3.57
CA LYS A 45 -5.97 6.01 -4.96
C LYS A 45 -6.19 4.51 -5.16
N MET A 46 -5.40 3.66 -4.49
CA MET A 46 -5.65 2.20 -4.50
C MET A 46 -7.03 1.89 -3.93
N HIS A 47 -7.37 2.49 -2.78
CA HIS A 47 -8.67 2.30 -2.13
C HIS A 47 -9.81 2.81 -3.02
N ASP A 48 -9.68 3.98 -3.64
CA ASP A 48 -10.72 4.55 -4.51
C ASP A 48 -11.02 3.66 -5.73
N VAL A 49 -10.03 2.93 -6.23
CA VAL A 49 -10.17 2.01 -7.37
C VAL A 49 -10.75 0.66 -6.94
N GLN A 50 -10.30 0.12 -5.82
CA GLN A 50 -10.72 -1.21 -5.35
C GLN A 50 -12.05 -1.19 -4.59
N HIS A 51 -12.28 -0.17 -3.75
CA HIS A 51 -13.39 -0.16 -2.81
C HIS A 51 -14.75 -0.14 -3.50
N GLY A 52 -15.55 -1.16 -3.23
CA GLY A 52 -16.88 -1.29 -3.83
C GLY A 52 -16.88 -1.72 -5.30
N SER A 53 -15.72 -2.11 -5.84
CA SER A 53 -15.63 -2.65 -7.20
C SER A 53 -16.42 -3.97 -7.32
N LYS A 54 -17.02 -4.16 -8.49
CA LYS A 54 -17.70 -5.40 -8.89
C LYS A 54 -16.81 -6.29 -9.76
N ASP A 55 -15.61 -5.81 -10.06
CA ASP A 55 -14.63 -6.58 -10.82
C ASP A 55 -14.08 -7.73 -9.96
N SER A 56 -14.06 -8.93 -10.53
CA SER A 56 -13.65 -10.14 -9.79
C SER A 56 -12.18 -10.13 -9.41
N VAL A 57 -11.32 -9.46 -10.19
CA VAL A 57 -9.91 -9.28 -9.85
C VAL A 57 -9.82 -8.38 -8.63
N MET A 58 -10.49 -7.22 -8.65
CA MET A 58 -10.47 -6.29 -7.51
C MET A 58 -10.99 -6.94 -6.23
N GLN A 59 -12.10 -7.67 -6.30
CA GLN A 59 -12.65 -8.40 -5.15
C GLN A 59 -11.70 -9.47 -4.60
N ALA A 60 -10.87 -10.07 -5.46
CA ALA A 60 -9.84 -11.01 -5.01
C ALA A 60 -8.69 -10.29 -4.29
N LEU A 61 -8.47 -8.99 -4.54
CA LEU A 61 -7.45 -8.18 -3.85
C LEU A 61 -7.93 -7.62 -2.51
N ASP A 62 -9.25 -7.53 -2.26
CA ASP A 62 -9.84 -6.95 -1.04
C ASP A 62 -9.15 -7.38 0.27
N PRO A 63 -8.87 -8.68 0.53
CA PRO A 63 -8.25 -9.10 1.79
C PRO A 63 -6.86 -8.50 1.98
N GLU A 64 -6.06 -8.46 0.92
CA GLU A 64 -4.70 -7.91 0.94
C GLU A 64 -4.73 -6.38 1.07
N CYS A 65 -5.67 -5.72 0.38
CA CYS A 65 -5.88 -4.28 0.49
C CYS A 65 -6.19 -3.87 1.93
N VAL A 66 -7.05 -4.62 2.64
CA VAL A 66 -7.35 -4.35 4.06
C VAL A 66 -6.07 -4.42 4.91
N VAL A 67 -5.22 -5.43 4.69
CA VAL A 67 -3.94 -5.55 5.42
C VAL A 67 -3.06 -4.32 5.15
N ILE A 68 -2.91 -3.90 3.90
CA ILE A 68 -2.12 -2.71 3.53
C ILE A 68 -2.66 -1.47 4.25
N TYR A 69 -3.97 -1.24 4.20
CA TYR A 69 -4.61 -0.04 4.73
C TYR A 69 -4.54 0.03 6.26
N GLU A 70 -4.82 -1.07 6.95
CA GLU A 70 -4.76 -1.13 8.42
C GLU A 70 -3.34 -0.91 8.93
N ASN A 71 -2.34 -1.51 8.28
CA ASN A 71 -0.95 -1.31 8.70
C ASN A 71 -0.46 0.12 8.43
N PHE A 72 -0.91 0.75 7.34
CA PHE A 72 -0.56 2.14 7.08
C PHE A 72 -1.19 3.10 8.10
N ASP A 73 -2.47 2.91 8.45
CA ASP A 73 -3.12 3.71 9.49
C ASP A 73 -2.42 3.53 10.85
N MET A 74 -1.97 2.30 11.17
CA MET A 74 -1.16 2.05 12.37
C MET A 74 0.15 2.86 12.36
N ILE A 75 0.85 2.91 11.23
CA ILE A 75 2.07 3.72 11.09
C ILE A 75 1.78 5.21 11.26
N ILE A 76 0.75 5.75 10.61
CA ILE A 76 0.37 7.17 10.76
C ILE A 76 0.04 7.49 12.23
N ARG A 77 -0.67 6.60 12.93
CA ARG A 77 -0.96 6.76 14.36
C ARG A 77 0.31 6.76 15.21
N LEU A 78 1.25 5.85 14.96
CA LEU A 78 2.54 5.79 15.65
C LEU A 78 3.36 7.07 15.43
N LEU A 79 3.44 7.57 14.20
CA LEU A 79 4.20 8.78 13.88
C LEU A 79 3.58 10.05 14.48
N ARG A 80 2.25 10.11 14.59
CA ARG A 80 1.58 11.20 15.30
C ARG A 80 1.88 11.20 16.80
N THR A 81 2.28 10.06 17.37
CA THR A 81 2.64 9.93 18.78
C THR A 81 4.14 10.12 19.05
N THR A 82 4.99 10.08 18.03
CA THR A 82 6.41 10.43 18.17
C THR A 82 6.58 11.96 18.09
N GLU A 83 6.47 12.64 19.23
CA GLU A 83 6.44 14.11 19.35
C GLU A 83 7.69 14.82 18.77
N ASP A 84 8.83 14.14 18.61
CA ASP A 84 10.08 14.73 18.12
C ASP A 84 10.57 14.17 16.76
N GLY A 85 9.74 13.38 16.05
CA GLY A 85 10.14 12.77 14.78
C GLY A 85 11.20 11.66 14.91
N VAL A 86 11.47 11.20 16.14
CA VAL A 86 12.37 10.08 16.40
C VAL A 86 11.60 8.78 16.24
N ILE A 87 12.03 7.95 15.29
CA ILE A 87 11.54 6.58 15.12
C ILE A 87 12.09 5.74 16.27
N ASP A 88 11.27 5.46 17.28
CA ASP A 88 11.63 4.56 18.37
C ASP A 88 11.61 3.08 17.92
N ALA A 89 12.06 2.18 18.79
CA ALA A 89 12.12 0.75 18.47
C ALA A 89 10.73 0.13 18.17
N ALA A 90 9.65 0.68 18.72
CA ALA A 90 8.29 0.20 18.46
C ALA A 90 7.81 0.67 17.08
N ALA A 91 8.08 1.92 16.71
CA ALA A 91 7.86 2.47 15.39
C ALA A 91 8.67 1.71 14.34
N GLN A 92 9.95 1.42 14.60
CA GLN A 92 10.79 0.60 13.70
C GLN A 92 10.22 -0.81 13.51
N LYS A 93 9.73 -1.45 14.57
CA LYS A 93 9.11 -2.77 14.48
C LYS A 93 7.82 -2.74 13.66
N ALA A 94 6.98 -1.72 13.82
CA ALA A 94 5.77 -1.54 13.05
C ALA A 94 6.06 -1.28 11.56
N LEU A 95 7.06 -0.45 11.29
CA LEU A 95 7.57 -0.20 9.93
C LEU A 95 8.06 -1.48 9.26
N ASN A 96 8.84 -2.31 9.96
CA ASN A 96 9.31 -3.59 9.43
C ASN A 96 8.15 -4.57 9.17
N LYS A 97 7.13 -4.58 10.03
CA LYS A 97 5.92 -5.42 9.83
C LYS A 97 5.13 -4.95 8.60
N PHE A 98 4.98 -3.65 8.42
CA PHE A 98 4.31 -3.09 7.25
C PHE A 98 5.02 -3.45 5.95
N LEU A 99 6.36 -3.36 5.92
CA LEU A 99 7.16 -3.79 4.78
C LEU A 99 6.89 -5.25 4.41
N HIS A 100 6.99 -6.14 5.39
CA HIS A 100 6.77 -7.57 5.16
C HIS A 100 5.37 -7.85 4.60
N ASN A 101 4.36 -7.18 5.14
CA ASN A 101 2.99 -7.36 4.70
C ASN A 101 2.75 -6.79 3.29
N ILE A 102 3.43 -5.71 2.91
CA ILE A 102 3.35 -5.21 1.54
C ILE A 102 4.08 -6.13 0.57
N ASP A 103 5.25 -6.67 0.94
CA ASP A 103 5.96 -7.63 0.09
C ASP A 103 5.09 -8.88 -0.17
N GLU A 104 4.44 -9.43 0.87
CA GLU A 104 3.48 -10.54 0.70
C GLU A 104 2.28 -10.13 -0.15
N ALA A 105 1.66 -8.98 0.13
CA ALA A 105 0.50 -8.51 -0.61
C ALA A 105 0.82 -8.31 -2.11
N VAL A 106 2.00 -7.77 -2.44
CA VAL A 106 2.46 -7.57 -3.82
C VAL A 106 2.62 -8.90 -4.54
N VAL A 107 3.18 -9.91 -3.88
CA VAL A 107 3.31 -11.27 -4.45
C VAL A 107 1.93 -11.90 -4.67
N ASN A 108 1.02 -11.77 -3.70
CA ASN A 108 -0.35 -12.30 -3.80
C ASN A 108 -1.15 -11.61 -4.90
N ILE A 109 -1.03 -10.28 -5.01
CA ILE A 109 -1.64 -9.49 -6.09
C ILE A 109 -1.06 -9.91 -7.45
N ALA A 110 0.26 -10.08 -7.56
CA ALA A 110 0.89 -10.51 -8.80
C ALA A 110 0.40 -11.90 -9.25
N ALA A 111 0.23 -12.84 -8.31
CA ALA A 111 -0.35 -14.15 -8.59
C ALA A 111 -1.83 -14.04 -9.01
N ALA A 112 -2.62 -13.20 -8.33
CA ALA A 112 -4.04 -13.01 -8.63
C ALA A 112 -4.28 -12.41 -10.03
N VAL A 113 -3.36 -11.57 -10.52
CA VAL A 113 -3.43 -10.97 -11.86
C VAL A 113 -2.63 -11.73 -12.92
N GLY A 114 -2.06 -12.90 -12.58
CA GLY A 114 -1.36 -13.79 -13.52
C GLY A 114 0.01 -13.30 -14.01
N LEU A 115 0.70 -12.51 -13.19
CA LEU A 115 2.05 -12.00 -13.49
C LEU A 115 3.19 -12.92 -13.00
N VAL A 116 2.87 -13.92 -12.15
CA VAL A 116 3.80 -14.95 -11.64
C VAL A 116 3.11 -16.29 -11.49
#